data_AF-A0AAV0QA07-F1
#
_entry.id   AF-A0AAV0QA07-F1
#
_cell.length_a   1.000
_cell.length_b   1.000
_cell.length_c   1.000
_cell.angle_alpha   90.00
_cell.angle_beta   90.00
_cell.angle_gamma   90.00
#
_symmetry.space_group_name_H-M   'P 1'
#
loop_
_entity.id
_entity.type
_entity.pdbx_description
1 polymer ?
#
loop_
_entity_poly.entity_id
_entity_poly.type
_entity_poly.pdbx_seq_one_letter_code
_entity_poly.pdbx_strand_id
1 'polypeptide(L)'
;MMTEDSCFWADVEEALCAVRLLKQKGSGGGGEFSEAKNRLVVFQRYVMEHIENFAVDSEIFLGESSFMVWWKEFQEVAGIVGSGSSSLELAETIASWPRWRRWRR
;
A
#
# COMPACT_ATOMS: atom_id res chain seq x y z
N MET A 1 -12.70 9.84 21.17
CA MET A 1 -13.37 8.88 20.26
C MET A 1 -12.28 7.89 19.89
N MET A 2 -12.43 6.62 20.25
CA MET A 2 -11.39 5.60 20.03
C MET A 2 -11.07 5.58 18.55
N THR A 3 -9.80 5.81 18.27
CA THR A 3 -9.19 5.87 16.95
C THR A 3 -9.62 4.67 16.11
N GLU A 4 -10.26 4.99 14.99
CA GLU A 4 -10.52 4.08 13.86
C GLU A 4 -9.21 3.50 13.26
N ASP A 5 -8.05 3.85 13.82
CA ASP A 5 -6.72 3.28 13.53
C ASP A 5 -6.65 1.75 13.61
N SER A 6 -7.44 1.08 14.46
CA SER A 6 -7.38 -0.39 14.59
C SER A 6 -7.74 -1.13 13.30
N CYS A 7 -8.63 -0.60 12.47
CA CYS A 7 -9.00 -1.23 11.21
C CYS A 7 -7.98 -0.93 10.11
N PHE A 8 -7.50 0.31 10.03
CA PHE A 8 -6.50 0.71 9.04
C PHE A 8 -5.23 -0.16 9.10
N TRP A 9 -4.68 -0.37 10.30
CA TRP A 9 -3.48 -1.19 10.45
C TRP A 9 -3.72 -2.67 10.16
N ALA A 10 -4.92 -3.18 10.43
CA ALA A 10 -5.29 -4.54 10.05
C ALA A 10 -5.33 -4.69 8.51
N ASP A 11 -5.88 -3.72 7.80
CA ASP A 11 -5.89 -3.70 6.33
C ASP A 11 -4.47 -3.60 5.75
N VAL A 12 -3.58 -2.81 6.39
CA VAL A 12 -2.15 -2.72 6.01
C VAL A 12 -1.45 -4.08 6.17
N GLU A 13 -1.68 -4.78 7.28
CA GLU A 13 -1.09 -6.10 7.51
C GLU A 13 -1.60 -7.15 6.53
N GLU A 14 -2.89 -7.09 6.19
CA GLU A 14 -3.48 -7.97 5.19
C GLU A 14 -2.90 -7.70 3.79
N ALA A 15 -2.74 -6.43 3.42
CA ALA A 15 -2.10 -6.03 2.18
C ALA A 15 -0.62 -6.46 2.15
N LEU A 16 0.11 -6.38 3.26
CA LEU A 16 1.47 -6.91 3.40
C LEU A 16 1.53 -8.42 3.15
N CYS A 17 0.61 -9.17 3.74
CA CYS A 17 0.50 -10.60 3.50
C CYS A 17 0.24 -10.90 2.02
N ALA A 18 -0.64 -10.14 1.36
CA ALA A 18 -0.91 -10.28 -0.07
C ALA A 18 0.34 -10.01 -0.91
N VAL A 19 1.09 -8.92 -0.65
CA VAL A 19 2.35 -8.64 -1.35
C VAL A 19 3.36 -9.77 -1.15
N ARG A 20 3.56 -10.23 0.08
CA ARG A 20 4.48 -11.34 0.39
C ARG A 20 4.08 -12.62 -0.34
N LEU A 21 2.78 -12.89 -0.44
CA LEU A 21 2.24 -14.02 -1.18
C LEU A 21 2.54 -13.89 -2.69
N LEU A 22 2.34 -12.71 -3.29
CA LEU A 22 2.72 -12.46 -4.69
C LEU A 22 4.23 -12.61 -4.92
N LYS A 23 5.05 -12.16 -3.96
CA LYS A 23 6.50 -12.25 -4.00
C LYS A 23 7.01 -13.69 -3.87
N GLN A 24 6.37 -14.49 -3.01
CA GLN A 24 6.74 -15.88 -2.75
C GLN A 24 6.24 -16.84 -3.84
N LYS A 25 5.00 -16.65 -4.33
CA LYS A 25 4.38 -17.49 -5.38
C LYS A 25 4.85 -17.08 -6.79
N GLY A 26 5.48 -15.91 -6.92
CA GLY A 26 5.95 -15.35 -8.18
C GLY A 26 4.81 -15.14 -9.18
N SER A 27 5.12 -15.07 -10.47
CA SER A 27 4.09 -14.95 -11.53
C SER A 27 3.30 -16.25 -11.78
N GLY A 28 3.39 -17.23 -10.86
CA GLY A 28 2.66 -18.50 -10.91
C GLY A 28 1.17 -18.27 -10.70
N GLY A 29 0.43 -18.20 -11.81
CA GLY A 29 -1.00 -17.94 -11.81
C GLY A 29 -1.81 -19.06 -11.16
N GLY A 30 -2.27 -18.83 -9.93
CA GLY A 30 -3.30 -19.61 -9.24
C GLY A 30 -4.45 -18.71 -8.74
N GLY A 31 -5.55 -19.29 -8.27
CA GLY A 31 -6.72 -18.54 -7.78
C GLY A 31 -6.38 -17.54 -6.66
N GLU A 32 -5.56 -17.96 -5.69
CA GLU A 32 -5.10 -17.11 -4.58
C GLU A 32 -4.25 -15.92 -5.05
N PHE A 33 -3.52 -16.05 -6.16
CA PHE A 33 -2.70 -14.97 -6.72
C PHE A 33 -3.57 -13.87 -7.33
N SER A 34 -4.66 -14.24 -8.01
CA SER A 34 -5.62 -13.28 -8.53
C SER A 34 -6.36 -12.57 -7.40
N GLU A 35 -6.72 -13.30 -6.34
CA GLU A 35 -7.38 -12.73 -5.17
C GLU A 35 -6.48 -11.76 -4.41
N ALA A 36 -5.21 -12.13 -4.17
CA ALA A 36 -4.22 -11.26 -3.54
C ALA A 36 -3.98 -9.98 -4.35
N LYS A 37 -3.94 -10.06 -5.68
CA LYS A 37 -3.88 -8.88 -6.55
C LYS A 37 -5.10 -7.98 -6.36
N ASN A 38 -6.30 -8.56 -6.37
CA ASN A 38 -7.53 -7.78 -6.23
C ASN A 38 -7.59 -7.07 -4.86
N ARG A 39 -7.24 -7.78 -3.77
CA ARG A 39 -7.14 -7.16 -2.44
C ARG A 39 -6.16 -5.99 -2.43
N LEU A 40 -5.00 -6.13 -3.07
CA LEU A 40 -4.04 -5.02 -3.17
C LEU A 40 -4.61 -3.82 -3.91
N VAL A 41 -5.32 -4.02 -5.03
CA VAL A 41 -5.94 -2.92 -5.79
C VAL A 41 -7.03 -2.22 -4.97
N VAL A 42 -7.84 -2.98 -4.23
CA VAL A 42 -8.87 -2.42 -3.34
C VAL A 42 -8.21 -1.60 -2.22
N PHE A 43 -7.21 -2.18 -1.55
CA PHE A 43 -6.45 -1.49 -0.51
C PHE A 43 -5.75 -0.24 -1.04
N GLN A 44 -5.21 -0.31 -2.25
CA GLN A 44 -4.58 0.81 -2.93
C GLN A 44 -5.54 2.00 -3.09
N ARG A 45 -6.76 1.74 -3.54
CA ARG A 45 -7.81 2.75 -3.68
C ARG A 45 -8.25 3.30 -2.33
N TYR A 46 -8.40 2.43 -1.33
CA TYR A 46 -8.75 2.84 0.02
C TYR A 46 -7.71 3.81 0.61
N VAL A 47 -6.43 3.50 0.43
CA VAL A 47 -5.31 4.36 0.84
C VAL A 47 -5.29 5.67 0.05
N MET A 48 -5.49 5.63 -1.28
CA MET A 48 -5.60 6.86 -2.09
C MET A 48 -6.69 7.78 -1.57
N GLU A 49 -7.89 7.25 -1.37
CA GLU A 49 -9.03 8.01 -0.89
C GLU A 49 -8.79 8.55 0.53
N HIS A 50 -8.15 7.78 1.40
CA HIS A 50 -7.79 8.25 2.74
C HIS A 50 -6.74 9.36 2.72
N ILE A 51 -5.74 9.25 1.85
CA ILE A 51 -4.69 10.25 1.66
C ILE A 51 -5.29 11.53 1.05
N GLU A 52 -6.15 11.42 0.03
CA GLU A 52 -6.82 12.57 -0.59
C GLU A 52 -7.76 13.29 0.37
N ASN A 53 -8.49 12.54 1.19
CA ASN A 53 -9.40 13.11 2.20
C ASN A 53 -8.67 13.62 3.45
N PHE A 54 -7.34 13.57 3.50
CA PHE A 54 -6.53 13.90 4.69
C PHE A 54 -7.00 13.16 5.97
N ALA A 55 -7.64 12.01 5.81
CA ALA A 55 -8.25 11.24 6.89
C ALA A 55 -7.23 10.36 7.63
N VAL A 56 -6.02 10.21 7.07
CA VAL A 56 -4.93 9.46 7.68
C VAL A 56 -4.02 10.35 8.51
N ASP A 57 -3.80 9.94 9.75
CA ASP A 57 -2.86 10.61 10.62
C ASP A 57 -1.44 10.46 10.06
N SER A 58 -0.62 11.44 10.36
CA SER A 58 0.75 11.51 9.90
C SER A 58 1.68 10.43 10.44
N GLU A 59 1.20 9.62 11.37
CA GLU A 59 1.88 8.45 11.92
C GLU A 59 2.04 7.33 10.88
N ILE A 60 1.21 7.27 9.85
CA ILE A 60 1.38 6.27 8.77
C ILE A 60 2.71 6.45 8.01
N PHE A 61 3.28 7.66 8.07
CA PHE A 61 4.53 8.04 7.42
C PHE A 61 5.76 7.95 8.32
N LEU A 62 5.65 7.35 9.50
CA LEU A 62 6.83 6.99 10.30
C LEU A 62 7.66 5.98 9.50
N GLY A 63 8.97 6.21 9.38
CA GLY A 63 9.86 5.37 8.56
C GLY A 63 9.91 3.89 8.97
N GLU A 64 9.49 3.58 10.20
CA GLU A 64 9.38 2.21 10.75
C GLU A 64 7.93 1.66 10.70
N SER A 65 7.00 2.37 10.06
CA SER A 65 5.60 1.95 10.01
C SER A 65 5.42 0.73 9.10
N SER A 66 4.45 -0.12 9.44
CA SER A 66 4.04 -1.24 8.60
C SER A 66 3.61 -0.78 7.20
N PHE A 67 3.11 0.46 7.06
CA PHE A 67 2.75 1.05 5.78
C PHE A 67 3.97 1.34 4.89
N MET A 68 5.07 1.84 5.46
CA MET A 68 6.31 2.06 4.72
C MET A 68 6.93 0.74 4.25
N VAL A 69 6.89 -0.29 5.09
CA VAL A 69 7.32 -1.64 4.74
C VAL A 69 6.45 -2.20 3.61
N TRP A 70 5.12 -2.05 3.72
CA TRP A 70 4.18 -2.44 2.68
C TRP A 70 4.51 -1.75 1.35
N TRP A 71 4.70 -0.43 1.37
CA TRP A 71 4.96 0.35 0.17
C TRP A 71 6.24 -0.11 -0.56
N LYS A 72 7.32 -0.35 0.18
CA LYS A 72 8.58 -0.84 -0.39
C LYS A 72 8.40 -2.21 -1.05
N GLU A 73 7.73 -3.13 -0.39
CA GLU A 73 7.44 -4.47 -0.92
C GLU A 73 6.46 -4.40 -2.10
N PHE A 74 5.45 -3.52 -2.04
CA PHE A 74 4.48 -3.31 -3.11
C PHE A 74 5.16 -2.82 -4.38
N GLN A 75 6.13 -1.89 -4.27
CA GLN A 75 6.92 -1.43 -5.42
C GLN A 75 7.67 -2.58 -6.13
N GLU A 76 8.15 -3.58 -5.38
CA GLU A 76 8.81 -4.75 -5.97
C GLU A 76 7.82 -5.64 -6.74
N VAL A 77 6.58 -5.80 -6.24
CA VAL A 77 5.55 -6.62 -6.89
C VAL A 77 4.64 -5.83 -7.84
N ALA A 78 4.71 -4.50 -7.88
CA ALA A 78 3.83 -3.65 -8.71
C ALA A 78 3.96 -4.01 -10.20
N GLY A 79 5.17 -4.37 -10.64
CA GLY A 79 5.42 -4.89 -11.98
C GLY A 79 4.74 -6.23 -12.28
N ILE A 80 4.53 -7.07 -11.26
CA ILE A 80 3.84 -8.37 -11.35
C ILE A 80 2.32 -8.19 -11.33
N VAL A 81 1.81 -7.22 -10.55
CA VAL A 81 0.37 -6.92 -10.44
C VAL A 81 -0.19 -6.38 -11.75
N GLY A 82 0.63 -5.78 -12.62
CA GLY A 82 0.16 -5.11 -13.83
C GLY A 82 -0.55 -3.79 -13.55
N SER A 83 -0.49 -3.33 -12.29
CA SER A 83 -1.02 -2.03 -11.82
C SER A 83 0.03 -0.93 -11.89
N GLY A 84 0.91 -0.97 -12.89
CA GLY A 84 1.96 0.05 -13.07
C GLY A 84 1.40 1.47 -13.08
N SER A 85 0.24 1.68 -13.70
CA SER A 85 -0.44 2.99 -13.76
C SER A 85 -0.97 3.44 -12.39
N SER A 86 -1.71 2.59 -11.65
CA SER A 86 -2.20 2.97 -10.33
C SER A 86 -1.07 3.13 -9.32
N SER A 87 -0.02 2.31 -9.42
CA SER A 87 1.16 2.42 -8.54
C SER A 87 1.90 3.74 -8.74
N LEU A 88 1.98 4.23 -9.99
CA LEU A 88 2.54 5.55 -10.29
C LEU A 88 1.67 6.68 -9.73
N GLU A 89 0.36 6.60 -9.90
CA GLU A 89 -0.58 7.61 -9.40
C GLU A 89 -0.51 7.74 -7.87
N LEU A 90 -0.49 6.60 -7.16
CA LEU A 90 -0.24 6.60 -5.72
C LEU A 90 1.11 7.21 -5.36
N ALA A 91 2.16 6.85 -6.10
CA ALA A 91 3.50 7.36 -5.84
C ALA A 91 3.58 8.88 -6.04
N GLU A 92 2.85 9.43 -7.01
CA GLU A 92 2.71 10.86 -7.24
C GLU A 92 1.90 11.55 -6.15
N THR A 93 0.75 10.98 -5.75
CA THR A 93 -0.09 11.50 -4.66
C THR A 93 0.70 11.54 -3.35
N ILE A 94 1.40 10.45 -3.04
CA ILE A 94 2.29 10.38 -1.88
C ILE A 94 3.48 11.34 -2.04
N ALA A 95 4.08 11.49 -3.23
CA ALA A 95 5.21 12.41 -3.45
C ALA A 95 4.83 13.90 -3.42
N SER A 96 3.58 14.22 -3.77
CA SER A 96 3.01 15.57 -3.68
C SER A 96 2.87 16.03 -2.24
N TRP A 97 2.78 15.09 -1.29
CA TRP A 97 2.66 15.42 0.13
C TRP A 97 3.89 16.14 0.70
N PRO A 98 3.69 17.26 1.42
CA PRO A 98 4.79 18.04 1.99
C PRO A 98 5.68 17.24 2.94
N ARG A 99 5.11 16.28 3.68
CA ARG A 99 5.83 15.44 4.66
C ARG A 99 6.65 14.33 4.00
N TRP A 100 6.26 13.85 2.82
CA TRP A 100 6.97 12.79 2.09
C TRP A 100 8.29 13.27 1.50
N ARG A 101 8.33 14.49 0.95
CA ARG A 101 9.57 15.10 0.41
C ARG A 101 10.70 15.19 1.43
N ARG A 102 10.39 15.16 2.73
CA ARG A 102 11.38 15.20 3.82
C ARG A 102 12.11 13.86 4.02
N TRP A 103 11.53 12.74 3.59
CA TRP A 103 12.08 11.39 3.77
C TRP A 103 12.80 10.84 2.51
N ARG A 104 12.82 11.59 1.41
CA ARG A 104 13.48 11.22 0.15
C ARG A 104 14.94 11.69 0.04
N ARG A 105 15.52 12.19 1.13
CA ARG A 105 16.86 12.82 1.17
C ARG A 105 17.78 12.09 2.13
#